data_AF-A0A2T6GB54-F1
#
_entry.id   AF-A0A2T6GB54-F1
#
_cell.length_a   1.000
_cell.length_b   1.000
_cell.length_c   1.000
_cell.angle_alpha   90.00
_cell.angle_beta   90.00
_cell.angle_gamma   90.00
#
_symmetry.space_group_name_H-M   'P 1'
#
loop_
_entity.id
_entity.type
_entity.pdbx_description
1 polymer ?
#
loop_
_entity_poly.entity_id
_entity_poly.type
_entity_poly.pdbx_seq_one_letter_code
_entity_poly.pdbx_strand_id
1 'polypeptide(L)'
;MTTPPLPLNADSVLQLSTFDSAAELRSLQTRLTGTTREVRQLTTGGRNLPGKLGAYLTQDQKRLLLDAAQLLDTVNTHIEHAKEKRQRHEKDTKRRQDARNAQARQLIASRFPLPFETLEDKLEILRIALTFNRARVFDILYSPTEFNQSLRERLSQKHPLTGKNSPAAYYANRVSSTRDDLLQQLIDEIAYDDGSEVEERLNALGRRGIDGTTQIPLTLEEQETLRLWRGALSPSTALSSAGDTAEKEARP
;
A
#
# COMPACT_ATOMS: atom_id res chain seq x y z
N MET A 1 -40.42 14.72 -13.33
CA MET A 1 -39.70 15.13 -14.56
C MET A 1 -38.72 14.02 -14.89
N THR A 2 -39.07 13.18 -15.86
CA THR A 2 -38.21 12.08 -16.33
C THR A 2 -37.11 12.71 -17.18
N THR A 3 -35.87 12.67 -16.68
CA THR A 3 -34.69 13.09 -17.42
C THR A 3 -34.68 12.32 -18.76
N PRO A 4 -34.58 13.00 -19.92
CA PRO A 4 -34.54 12.31 -21.19
C PRO A 4 -33.34 11.35 -21.21
N PRO A 5 -33.46 10.14 -21.80
CA PRO A 5 -32.34 9.23 -21.90
C PRO A 5 -31.22 9.92 -22.68
N LEU A 6 -30.07 10.13 -22.03
CA LEU A 6 -28.88 10.63 -22.71
C LEU A 6 -28.50 9.65 -23.83
N PRO A 7 -28.07 10.15 -25.02
CA PRO A 7 -27.64 9.29 -26.10
C PRO A 7 -26.47 8.44 -25.62
N LEU A 8 -26.64 7.11 -25.66
CA LEU A 8 -25.58 6.18 -25.25
C LEU A 8 -24.38 6.39 -26.16
N ASN A 9 -23.29 6.90 -25.61
CA ASN A 9 -21.99 7.06 -26.27
C ASN A 9 -20.86 6.64 -25.31
N ALA A 10 -19.62 6.62 -25.79
CA ALA A 10 -18.47 6.21 -24.98
C ALA A 10 -18.29 7.06 -23.71
N ASP A 11 -18.58 8.35 -23.76
CA ASP A 11 -18.47 9.24 -22.59
C ASP A 11 -19.62 9.00 -21.59
N SER A 12 -20.83 8.67 -22.04
CA SER A 12 -21.92 8.23 -21.16
C SER A 12 -21.62 6.88 -20.49
N VAL A 13 -21.02 5.94 -21.21
CA VAL A 13 -20.55 4.68 -20.63
C VAL A 13 -19.50 4.96 -19.56
N LEU A 14 -18.52 5.85 -19.84
CA LEU A 14 -17.51 6.24 -18.86
C LEU A 14 -18.08 6.95 -17.63
N GLN A 15 -19.10 7.79 -17.80
CA GLN A 15 -19.79 8.45 -16.68
C GLN A 15 -20.58 7.46 -15.82
N LEU A 16 -21.24 6.48 -16.44
CA LEU A 16 -21.95 5.43 -15.70
C LEU A 16 -20.97 4.43 -15.06
N SER A 17 -19.83 4.20 -15.71
CA SER A 17 -18.77 3.30 -15.27
C SER A 17 -17.70 4.02 -14.43
N THR A 18 -18.04 5.15 -13.79
CA THR A 18 -17.07 5.95 -13.02
C THR A 18 -16.33 5.09 -11.98
N PHE A 19 -16.99 4.07 -11.45
CA PHE A 19 -16.47 3.12 -10.48
C PHE A 19 -15.96 1.79 -11.07
N ASP A 20 -16.21 1.52 -12.35
CA ASP A 20 -15.76 0.28 -12.99
C ASP A 20 -14.32 0.43 -13.51
N SER A 21 -13.55 -0.64 -13.40
CA SER A 21 -12.22 -0.81 -13.96
C SER A 21 -12.27 -1.18 -15.44
N ALA A 22 -11.14 -1.00 -16.15
CA ALA A 22 -11.00 -1.50 -17.53
C ALA A 22 -11.25 -3.03 -17.62
N ALA A 23 -10.99 -3.78 -16.54
CA ALA A 23 -11.24 -5.22 -16.47
C ALA A 23 -12.75 -5.56 -16.43
N GLU A 24 -13.55 -4.80 -15.68
CA GLU A 24 -15.00 -4.97 -15.62
C GLU A 24 -15.66 -4.62 -16.96
N LEU A 25 -15.23 -3.54 -17.62
CA LEU A 25 -15.68 -3.20 -18.96
C LEU A 25 -15.34 -4.28 -19.99
N ARG A 26 -14.16 -4.92 -19.88
CA ARG A 26 -13.78 -6.06 -20.72
C ARG A 26 -14.67 -7.29 -20.49
N SER A 27 -15.03 -7.57 -19.23
CA SER A 27 -15.96 -8.66 -18.89
C SER A 27 -17.34 -8.41 -19.50
N LEU A 28 -17.84 -7.18 -19.41
CA LEU A 28 -19.10 -6.78 -20.03
C LEU A 28 -19.07 -6.90 -21.57
N GLN A 29 -18.02 -6.40 -22.22
CA GLN A 29 -17.81 -6.52 -23.67
C GLN A 29 -17.84 -7.99 -24.12
N THR A 30 -17.19 -8.88 -23.35
CA THR A 30 -17.14 -10.32 -23.66
C THR A 30 -18.54 -10.94 -23.63
N ARG A 31 -19.34 -10.61 -22.61
CA ARG A 31 -20.73 -11.11 -22.51
C ARG A 31 -21.60 -10.62 -23.67
N LEU A 32 -21.57 -9.32 -23.96
CA LEU A 32 -22.36 -8.74 -25.04
C LEU A 32 -21.96 -9.28 -26.42
N THR A 33 -20.67 -9.51 -26.65
CA THR A 33 -20.17 -10.16 -27.86
C THR A 33 -20.71 -11.59 -28.00
N GLY A 34 -20.72 -12.35 -26.90
CA GLY A 34 -21.32 -13.69 -26.84
C GLY A 34 -22.81 -13.66 -27.17
N THR A 35 -23.58 -12.78 -26.52
CA THR A 35 -25.01 -12.61 -26.77
C THR A 35 -25.30 -12.21 -28.22
N THR A 36 -24.54 -11.26 -28.77
CA THR A 36 -24.71 -10.84 -30.18
C THR A 36 -24.48 -12.01 -31.13
N ARG A 37 -23.47 -12.84 -30.87
CA ARG A 37 -23.19 -14.05 -31.64
C ARG A 37 -24.33 -15.06 -31.56
N GLU A 38 -24.91 -15.28 -30.39
CA GLU A 38 -26.06 -16.18 -30.19
C GLU A 38 -27.30 -15.69 -30.94
N VAL A 39 -27.61 -14.39 -30.84
CA VAL A 39 -28.73 -13.76 -31.55
C VAL A 39 -28.58 -13.88 -33.07
N ARG A 40 -27.37 -13.69 -33.59
CA ARG A 40 -27.09 -13.91 -35.02
C ARG A 40 -27.29 -15.37 -35.44
N GLN A 41 -26.91 -16.34 -34.61
CA GLN A 41 -27.13 -17.76 -34.92
C GLN A 41 -28.62 -18.14 -35.03
N LEU A 42 -29.51 -17.44 -34.31
CA LEU A 42 -30.98 -17.62 -34.43
C LEU A 42 -31.54 -17.05 -35.75
N THR A 43 -30.83 -16.14 -36.42
CA THR A 43 -31.34 -15.40 -37.58
C THR A 43 -30.73 -15.84 -38.91
N THR A 44 -29.46 -16.25 -38.93
CA THR A 44 -28.76 -16.67 -40.18
C THR A 44 -29.01 -18.12 -40.61
N GLY A 45 -29.71 -18.92 -39.79
CA GLY A 45 -29.92 -20.34 -40.04
C GLY A 45 -28.65 -21.18 -39.86
N GLY A 46 -28.80 -22.49 -39.64
CA GLY A 46 -27.67 -23.38 -39.39
C GLY A 46 -28.07 -24.79 -38.95
N ARG A 47 -27.10 -25.73 -38.97
CA ARG A 47 -27.31 -27.12 -38.53
C ARG A 47 -27.26 -27.29 -37.00
N ASN A 48 -26.84 -26.26 -36.27
CA ASN A 48 -26.81 -26.22 -34.81
C ASN A 48 -28.20 -25.93 -34.22
N LEU A 49 -28.39 -26.22 -32.93
CA LEU A 49 -29.69 -26.06 -32.26
C LEU A 49 -30.27 -24.63 -32.38
N PRO A 50 -29.49 -23.54 -32.19
CA PRO A 50 -30.00 -22.18 -32.41
C PRO A 50 -30.47 -21.94 -33.84
N GLY A 51 -29.71 -22.39 -34.85
CA GLY A 51 -30.10 -22.25 -36.25
C GLY A 51 -31.37 -23.03 -36.61
N LYS A 52 -31.56 -24.21 -36.00
CA LYS A 52 -32.80 -25.00 -36.12
C LYS A 52 -33.99 -24.32 -35.46
N LEU A 53 -33.83 -23.77 -34.25
CA LEU A 53 -34.86 -22.99 -33.58
C LEU A 53 -35.24 -21.75 -34.39
N GLY A 54 -34.24 -21.09 -34.97
CA GLY A 54 -34.40 -19.95 -35.86
C GLY A 54 -35.28 -20.23 -37.09
N ALA A 55 -35.38 -21.48 -37.55
CA ALA A 55 -36.24 -21.85 -38.66
C ALA A 55 -37.74 -21.68 -38.34
N TYR A 56 -38.11 -21.71 -37.06
CA TYR A 56 -39.49 -21.55 -36.60
C TYR A 56 -39.88 -20.08 -36.33
N LEU A 57 -38.93 -19.15 -36.43
CA LEU A 57 -39.19 -17.73 -36.23
C LEU A 57 -39.79 -17.11 -37.49
N THR A 58 -40.76 -16.23 -37.29
CA THR A 58 -41.33 -15.41 -38.37
C THR A 58 -40.27 -14.43 -38.89
N GLN A 59 -40.51 -13.88 -40.09
CA GLN A 59 -39.63 -12.87 -40.67
C GLN A 59 -39.52 -11.62 -39.78
N ASP A 60 -40.61 -11.20 -39.15
CA ASP A 60 -40.63 -10.05 -38.23
C ASP A 60 -39.82 -10.34 -36.95
N GLN A 61 -39.95 -11.53 -36.37
CA GLN A 61 -39.15 -11.95 -35.21
C GLN A 61 -37.65 -11.98 -35.55
N LYS A 62 -37.29 -12.46 -36.74
CA LYS A 62 -35.90 -12.43 -37.22
C LYS A 62 -35.39 -11.00 -37.39
N ARG A 63 -36.22 -10.09 -37.91
CA ARG A 63 -35.83 -8.68 -38.05
C ARG A 63 -35.61 -8.02 -36.69
N LEU A 64 -36.50 -8.23 -35.72
CA LEU A 64 -36.32 -7.73 -34.35
C LEU A 64 -35.02 -8.23 -33.70
N LEU A 65 -34.68 -9.51 -33.90
CA LEU A 65 -33.43 -10.08 -33.40
C LEU A 65 -32.20 -9.47 -34.10
N LEU A 66 -32.27 -9.21 -35.40
CA LEU A 66 -31.20 -8.54 -36.13
C LEU A 66 -31.02 -7.08 -35.66
N ASP A 67 -32.11 -6.35 -35.46
CA ASP A 67 -32.08 -4.99 -34.94
C ASP A 67 -31.49 -4.96 -33.50
N ALA A 68 -31.87 -5.94 -32.67
CA ALA A 68 -31.29 -6.10 -31.33
C ALA A 68 -29.78 -6.42 -31.38
N ALA A 69 -29.34 -7.27 -32.31
CA ALA A 69 -27.92 -7.56 -32.51
C ALA A 69 -27.13 -6.30 -32.94
N GLN A 70 -27.67 -5.51 -33.87
CA GLN A 70 -27.06 -4.24 -34.29
C GLN A 70 -26.96 -3.22 -33.14
N LEU A 71 -27.99 -3.17 -32.29
CA LEU A 71 -27.95 -2.34 -31.08
C LEU A 71 -26.86 -2.82 -30.12
N LEU A 72 -26.75 -4.12 -29.89
CA LEU A 72 -25.69 -4.71 -29.06
C LEU A 72 -24.29 -4.43 -29.62
N ASP A 73 -24.11 -4.47 -30.94
CA ASP A 73 -22.84 -4.09 -31.59
C ASP A 73 -22.49 -2.62 -31.36
N THR A 74 -23.48 -1.73 -31.43
CA THR A 74 -23.31 -0.29 -31.16
C THR A 74 -22.88 -0.07 -29.70
N VAL A 75 -23.56 -0.72 -28.76
CA VAL A 75 -23.21 -0.69 -27.32
C VAL A 75 -21.80 -1.25 -27.10
N ASN A 76 -21.44 -2.35 -27.76
CA ASN A 76 -20.11 -2.96 -27.69
C ASN A 76 -19.01 -2.01 -28.16
N THR A 77 -19.24 -1.30 -29.25
CA THR A 77 -18.30 -0.31 -29.79
C THR A 77 -18.05 0.82 -28.78
N HIS A 78 -19.11 1.31 -28.11
CA HIS A 78 -18.95 2.31 -27.05
C HIS A 78 -18.20 1.79 -25.82
N ILE A 79 -18.46 0.54 -25.41
CA ILE A 79 -17.74 -0.10 -24.30
C ILE A 79 -16.27 -0.31 -24.64
N GLU A 80 -15.96 -0.67 -25.89
CA GLU A 80 -14.59 -0.81 -26.35
C GLU A 80 -13.81 0.50 -26.22
N HIS A 81 -14.37 1.61 -26.72
CA HIS A 81 -13.75 2.93 -26.57
C HIS A 81 -13.61 3.36 -25.11
N ALA A 82 -14.64 3.12 -24.28
CA ALA A 82 -14.61 3.42 -22.86
C ALA A 82 -13.50 2.63 -22.14
N LYS A 83 -13.42 1.31 -22.40
CA LYS A 83 -12.40 0.41 -21.86
C LYS A 83 -10.99 0.90 -22.21
N GLU A 84 -10.73 1.26 -23.46
CA GLU A 84 -9.42 1.76 -23.87
C GLU A 84 -9.05 3.06 -23.17
N LYS A 85 -9.98 4.02 -23.11
CA LYS A 85 -9.77 5.30 -22.42
C LYS A 85 -9.50 5.09 -20.93
N ARG A 86 -10.25 4.20 -20.29
CA ARG A 86 -10.06 3.82 -18.88
C ARG A 86 -8.71 3.13 -18.66
N GLN A 87 -8.33 2.18 -19.50
CA GLN A 87 -7.05 1.48 -19.41
C GLN A 87 -5.86 2.44 -19.52
N ARG A 88 -5.92 3.40 -20.43
CA ARG A 88 -4.87 4.44 -20.56
C ARG A 88 -4.80 5.28 -19.29
N HIS A 89 -5.94 5.75 -18.80
CA HIS A 89 -6.01 6.52 -17.55
C HIS A 89 -5.44 5.75 -16.35
N GLU A 90 -5.86 4.50 -16.13
CA GLU A 90 -5.33 3.63 -15.06
C GLU A 90 -3.81 3.46 -15.16
N LYS A 91 -3.29 3.26 -16.38
CA LYS A 91 -1.84 3.12 -16.62
C LYS A 91 -1.09 4.42 -16.32
N ASP A 92 -1.64 5.56 -16.72
CA ASP A 92 -1.00 6.86 -16.51
C ASP A 92 -1.05 7.27 -15.03
N THR A 93 -2.16 7.00 -14.34
CA THR A 93 -2.25 7.16 -12.87
C THR A 93 -1.23 6.30 -12.16
N LYS A 94 -1.12 5.00 -12.52
CA LYS A 94 -0.12 4.12 -11.93
C LYS A 94 1.31 4.61 -12.16
N ARG A 95 1.64 5.00 -13.40
CA ARG A 95 2.97 5.55 -13.74
C ARG A 95 3.29 6.80 -12.94
N ARG A 96 2.30 7.70 -12.79
CA ARG A 96 2.46 8.91 -11.98
C ARG A 96 2.73 8.55 -10.52
N GLN A 97 1.96 7.64 -9.94
CA GLN A 97 2.17 7.19 -8.56
C GLN A 97 3.53 6.50 -8.38
N ASP A 98 3.95 5.66 -9.33
CA ASP A 98 5.26 4.99 -9.29
C ASP A 98 6.41 6.01 -9.33
N ALA A 99 6.30 7.04 -10.17
CA ALA A 99 7.27 8.14 -10.22
C ALA A 99 7.31 8.95 -8.92
N ARG A 100 6.14 9.27 -8.34
CA ARG A 100 6.05 9.95 -7.04
C ARG A 100 6.66 9.11 -5.92
N ASN A 101 6.36 7.81 -5.86
CA ASN A 101 6.94 6.89 -4.89
C ASN A 101 8.47 6.81 -5.03
N ALA A 102 8.99 6.80 -6.25
CA ALA A 102 10.44 6.78 -6.49
C ALA A 102 11.12 8.07 -6.03
N GLN A 103 10.55 9.24 -6.36
CA GLN A 103 11.06 10.53 -5.89
C GLN A 103 10.97 10.64 -4.37
N ALA A 104 9.85 10.23 -3.77
CA ALA A 104 9.67 10.21 -2.32
C ALA A 104 10.71 9.36 -1.61
N ARG A 105 10.99 8.14 -2.12
CA ARG A 105 12.06 7.27 -1.60
C ARG A 105 13.42 7.94 -1.62
N GLN A 106 13.78 8.61 -2.72
CA GLN A 106 15.06 9.32 -2.83
C GLN A 106 15.15 10.48 -1.84
N LEU A 107 14.10 11.29 -1.76
CA LEU A 107 14.06 12.46 -0.87
C LEU A 107 14.12 12.05 0.61
N ILE A 108 13.31 11.06 1.02
CA ILE A 108 13.31 10.55 2.39
C ILE A 108 14.67 9.94 2.74
N ALA A 109 15.27 9.12 1.86
CA ALA A 109 16.60 8.57 2.11
C ALA A 109 17.67 9.65 2.30
N SER A 110 17.57 10.76 1.56
CA SER A 110 18.50 11.89 1.71
C SER A 110 18.28 12.69 3.01
N ARG A 111 17.01 12.88 3.41
CA ARG A 111 16.64 13.73 4.54
C ARG A 111 16.70 13.00 5.89
N PHE A 112 16.44 11.69 5.86
CA PHE A 112 16.35 10.81 7.02
C PHE A 112 17.22 9.57 6.83
N PRO A 113 18.57 9.70 6.86
CA PRO A 113 19.47 8.56 6.66
C PRO A 113 19.31 7.44 7.71
N LEU A 114 18.74 7.75 8.89
CA LEU A 114 18.37 6.83 9.98
C LEU A 114 19.29 5.61 10.07
N PRO A 115 20.57 5.77 10.46
CA PRO A 115 21.47 4.63 10.65
C PRO A 115 20.90 3.62 11.67
N PHE A 116 21.43 2.40 11.68
CA PHE A 116 20.95 1.29 12.54
C PHE A 116 22.10 0.47 13.17
N GLU A 117 23.35 0.88 12.99
CA GLU A 117 24.52 0.06 13.28
C GLU A 117 24.79 0.00 14.78
N THR A 118 24.79 1.15 15.45
CA THR A 118 25.16 1.27 16.87
C THR A 118 23.96 1.13 17.81
N LEU A 119 24.20 1.12 19.12
CA LEU A 119 23.12 1.16 20.12
C LEU A 119 22.41 2.51 20.08
N GLU A 120 23.18 3.58 19.92
CA GLU A 120 22.76 4.97 19.84
C GLU A 120 21.84 5.17 18.64
N ASP A 121 22.20 4.61 17.48
CA ASP A 121 21.36 4.64 16.27
C ASP A 121 19.99 4.01 16.50
N LYS A 122 19.96 2.85 17.17
CA LYS A 122 18.72 2.15 17.50
C LYS A 122 17.84 2.96 18.46
N LEU A 123 18.45 3.60 19.46
CA LEU A 123 17.73 4.46 20.40
C LEU A 123 17.23 5.73 19.72
N GLU A 124 17.99 6.27 18.77
CA GLU A 124 17.60 7.44 17.98
C GLU A 124 16.40 7.15 17.10
N ILE A 125 16.34 5.97 16.46
CA ILE A 125 15.15 5.52 15.72
C ILE A 125 13.91 5.51 16.62
N LEU A 126 14.01 4.95 17.84
CA LEU A 126 12.90 4.92 18.77
C LEU A 126 12.50 6.31 19.26
N ARG A 127 13.49 7.19 19.50
CA ARG A 127 13.26 8.60 19.85
C ARG A 127 12.47 9.32 18.76
N ILE A 128 12.87 9.13 17.50
CA ILE A 128 12.23 9.71 16.33
C ILE A 128 10.81 9.16 16.18
N ALA A 129 10.61 7.85 16.32
CA ALA A 129 9.28 7.24 16.25
C ALA A 129 8.31 7.81 17.30
N LEU A 130 8.74 7.93 18.57
CA LEU A 130 7.94 8.56 19.64
C LEU A 130 7.59 10.01 19.31
N THR A 131 8.58 10.76 18.86
CA THR A 131 8.43 12.16 18.47
C THR A 131 7.45 12.33 17.31
N PHE A 132 7.57 11.50 16.28
CA PHE A 132 6.77 11.58 15.06
C PHE A 132 5.34 11.10 15.30
N ASN A 133 5.15 10.12 16.20
CA ASN A 133 3.82 9.73 16.63
C ASN A 133 3.12 10.86 17.38
N ARG A 134 3.83 11.55 18.29
CA ARG A 134 3.30 12.74 18.96
C ARG A 134 2.96 13.88 18.00
N ALA A 135 3.75 14.05 16.95
CA ALA A 135 3.46 15.00 15.87
C ALA A 135 2.36 14.54 14.90
N ARG A 136 1.76 13.36 15.11
CA ARG A 136 0.72 12.75 14.27
C ARG A 136 1.20 12.53 12.83
N VAL A 137 2.42 12.02 12.67
CA VAL A 137 3.02 11.61 11.38
C VAL A 137 3.30 10.11 11.33
N PHE A 138 3.53 9.48 12.48
CA PHE A 138 3.84 8.05 12.56
C PHE A 138 2.84 7.29 13.43
N ASP A 139 2.36 6.13 13.00
CA ASP A 139 1.44 5.25 13.75
C ASP A 139 0.23 6.00 14.35
N ILE A 140 -0.40 6.86 13.54
CA ILE A 140 -1.45 7.80 13.97
C ILE A 140 -2.70 7.14 14.56
N LEU A 141 -2.88 5.84 14.35
CA LEU A 141 -3.97 5.08 14.97
C LEU A 141 -3.80 4.94 16.48
N TYR A 142 -2.56 5.00 16.97
CA TYR A 142 -2.27 5.09 18.39
C TYR A 142 -2.20 6.55 18.83
N SER A 143 -2.77 6.86 19.99
CA SER A 143 -2.43 8.09 20.70
C SER A 143 -0.96 8.05 21.16
N PRO A 144 -0.35 9.21 21.48
CA PRO A 144 1.04 9.25 21.97
C PRO A 144 1.30 8.36 23.17
N THR A 145 0.35 8.31 24.12
CA THR A 145 0.43 7.46 25.30
C THR A 145 0.32 5.98 24.94
N GLU A 146 -0.64 5.60 24.09
CA GLU A 146 -0.81 4.20 23.67
C GLU A 146 0.39 3.70 22.85
N PHE A 147 0.93 4.53 21.96
CA PHE A 147 2.11 4.18 21.18
C PHE A 147 3.31 3.95 22.10
N ASN A 148 3.57 4.88 23.04
CA ASN A 148 4.63 4.75 24.02
C ASN A 148 4.47 3.47 24.88
N GLN A 149 3.26 3.22 25.36
CA GLN A 149 2.93 2.01 26.11
C GLN A 149 3.14 0.74 25.28
N SER A 150 2.78 0.74 24.00
CA SER A 150 3.00 -0.39 23.10
C SER A 150 4.50 -0.72 22.96
N LEU A 151 5.37 0.29 22.92
CA LEU A 151 6.82 0.05 22.90
C LEU A 151 7.33 -0.59 24.18
N ARG A 152 6.73 -0.27 25.34
CA ARG A 152 7.07 -0.93 26.61
C ARG A 152 6.57 -2.37 26.64
N GLU A 153 5.34 -2.60 26.19
CA GLU A 153 4.75 -3.94 26.13
C GLU A 153 5.54 -4.89 25.23
N ARG A 154 6.11 -4.39 24.13
CA ARG A 154 7.03 -5.16 23.27
C ARG A 154 8.24 -5.71 24.03
N LEU A 155 8.70 -5.05 25.10
CA LEU A 155 9.78 -5.56 25.95
C LEU A 155 9.31 -6.71 26.85
N SER A 156 8.04 -6.69 27.26
CA SER A 156 7.43 -7.71 28.13
C SER A 156 6.96 -8.97 27.38
N GLN A 157 6.81 -8.89 26.05
CA GLN A 157 6.43 -10.03 25.23
C GLN A 157 7.48 -11.14 25.32
N LYS A 158 7.02 -12.38 25.55
CA LYS A 158 7.89 -13.54 25.60
C LYS A 158 8.67 -13.66 24.30
N HIS A 159 10.00 -13.55 24.39
CA HIS A 159 10.90 -13.83 23.28
C HIS A 159 10.67 -15.29 22.84
N PRO A 160 10.29 -15.56 21.59
CA PRO A 160 10.25 -16.94 21.09
C PRO A 160 11.67 -17.46 21.22
N LEU A 161 11.93 -18.42 22.11
CA LEU A 161 13.25 -19.03 22.30
C LEU A 161 13.62 -19.90 21.08
N THR A 162 13.56 -19.34 19.87
CA THR A 162 14.16 -19.92 18.69
C THR A 162 15.66 -19.77 18.89
N GLY A 163 16.33 -20.90 19.13
CA GLY A 163 17.70 -21.01 19.67
C GLY A 163 18.84 -20.44 18.81
N LYS A 164 18.60 -19.39 18.02
CA LYS A 164 19.59 -18.74 17.16
C LYS A 164 19.75 -17.24 17.39
N ASN A 165 18.82 -16.54 18.06
CA ASN A 165 18.93 -15.10 18.30
C ASN A 165 19.06 -14.79 19.79
N SER A 166 20.03 -13.96 20.16
CA SER A 166 20.10 -13.40 21.51
C SER A 166 18.90 -12.47 21.77
N PRO A 167 18.49 -12.26 23.03
CA PRO A 167 17.43 -11.30 23.35
C PRO A 167 17.69 -9.91 22.75
N ALA A 168 18.93 -9.43 22.80
CA ALA A 168 19.34 -8.16 22.19
C ALA A 168 19.15 -8.15 20.67
N ALA A 169 19.45 -9.25 19.97
CA ALA A 169 19.22 -9.37 18.52
C ALA A 169 17.72 -9.35 18.17
N TYR A 170 16.86 -9.95 18.99
CA TYR A 170 15.41 -9.88 18.81
C TYR A 170 14.87 -8.46 18.98
N TYR A 171 15.31 -7.73 20.02
CA TYR A 171 14.91 -6.35 20.20
C TYR A 171 15.48 -5.45 19.11
N ALA A 172 16.70 -5.70 18.63
CA ALA A 172 17.25 -5.02 17.47
C ALA A 172 16.35 -5.20 16.24
N ASN A 173 15.91 -6.44 15.94
CA ASN A 173 14.98 -6.68 14.82
C ASN A 173 13.67 -5.87 14.96
N ARG A 174 13.13 -5.71 16.18
CA ARG A 174 11.94 -4.87 16.42
C ARG A 174 12.19 -3.40 16.14
N VAL A 175 13.38 -2.89 16.48
CA VAL A 175 13.78 -1.51 16.14
C VAL A 175 13.95 -1.38 14.63
N SER A 176 14.54 -2.36 13.95
CA SER A 176 14.66 -2.37 12.49
C SER A 176 13.29 -2.33 11.81
N SER A 177 12.33 -3.14 12.26
CA SER A 177 10.96 -3.05 11.73
C SER A 177 10.34 -1.67 11.96
N THR A 178 10.52 -1.09 13.15
CA THR A 178 10.02 0.27 13.44
C THR A 178 10.66 1.32 12.54
N ARG A 179 11.95 1.17 12.21
CA ARG A 179 12.66 2.04 11.25
C ARG A 179 12.06 1.92 9.85
N ASP A 180 11.85 0.71 9.37
CA ASP A 180 11.30 0.45 8.04
C ASP A 180 9.86 0.99 7.92
N ASP A 181 9.03 0.77 8.94
CA ASP A 181 7.67 1.31 9.03
C ASP A 181 7.68 2.85 9.02
N LEU A 182 8.59 3.47 9.76
CA LEU A 182 8.72 4.92 9.81
C LEU A 182 9.11 5.51 8.45
N LEU A 183 10.10 4.92 7.79
CA LEU A 183 10.51 5.33 6.45
C LEU A 183 9.35 5.16 5.46
N GLN A 184 8.64 4.04 5.50
CA GLN A 184 7.54 3.77 4.59
C GLN A 184 6.37 4.74 4.82
N GLN A 185 5.99 5.04 6.06
CA GLN A 185 4.93 6.02 6.35
C GLN A 185 5.31 7.44 5.89
N LEU A 186 6.56 7.85 6.04
CA LEU A 186 7.02 9.14 5.51
C LEU A 186 6.98 9.17 3.98
N ILE A 187 7.39 8.08 3.32
CA ILE A 187 7.31 7.93 1.87
C ILE A 187 5.84 8.05 1.43
N ASP A 188 4.94 7.33 2.06
CA ASP A 188 3.51 7.32 1.72
C ASP A 188 2.89 8.72 1.92
N GLU A 189 3.24 9.38 3.03
CA GLU A 189 2.76 10.73 3.35
C GLU A 189 3.16 11.75 2.28
N ILE A 190 4.40 11.72 1.76
CA ILE A 190 4.83 12.68 0.73
C ILE A 190 4.54 12.23 -0.70
N ALA A 191 4.31 10.93 -0.92
CA ALA A 191 3.97 10.40 -2.24
C ALA A 191 2.47 10.50 -2.56
N TYR A 192 1.61 10.73 -1.56
CA TYR A 192 0.17 10.90 -1.73
C TYR A 192 -0.17 11.96 -2.79
N ASP A 193 -1.01 11.60 -3.76
CA ASP A 193 -1.40 12.45 -4.89
C ASP A 193 -2.66 13.27 -4.53
N ASP A 194 -2.46 14.43 -3.91
CA ASP A 194 -3.49 15.46 -3.70
C ASP A 194 -3.38 16.64 -4.67
N GLY A 195 -2.57 16.49 -5.72
CA GLY A 195 -2.23 17.56 -6.66
C GLY A 195 -0.99 18.38 -6.30
N SER A 196 -0.41 18.21 -5.10
CA SER A 196 0.84 18.89 -4.71
C SER A 196 2.07 18.11 -5.19
N GLU A 197 3.19 18.81 -5.37
CA GLU A 197 4.47 18.16 -5.68
C GLU A 197 5.05 17.43 -4.45
N VAL A 198 5.82 16.36 -4.68
CA VAL A 198 6.41 15.55 -3.59
C VAL A 198 7.30 16.39 -2.67
N GLU A 199 8.04 17.34 -3.25
CA GLU A 199 8.92 18.26 -2.52
C GLU A 199 8.15 19.27 -1.66
N GLU A 200 6.99 19.73 -2.13
CA GLU A 200 6.11 20.62 -1.36
C GLU A 200 5.57 19.90 -0.12
N ARG A 201 5.19 18.63 -0.27
CA ARG A 201 4.75 17.78 0.84
C ARG A 201 5.88 17.53 1.84
N LEU A 202 7.11 17.28 1.36
CA LEU A 202 8.28 17.18 2.24
C LEU A 202 8.53 18.48 3.01
N ASN A 203 8.44 19.63 2.34
CA ASN A 203 8.59 20.93 2.98
C ASN A 203 7.49 21.19 4.02
N ALA A 204 6.26 20.75 3.76
CA ALA A 204 5.16 20.83 4.71
C ALA A 204 5.41 19.97 5.97
N LEU A 205 6.02 18.78 5.83
CA LEU A 205 6.49 18.01 6.98
C LEU A 205 7.56 18.76 7.77
N GLY A 206 8.54 19.36 7.08
CA GLY A 206 9.57 20.17 7.72
C GLY A 206 8.97 21.31 8.58
N ARG A 207 7.95 22.01 8.08
CA ARG A 207 7.24 23.08 8.81
C ARG A 207 6.51 22.58 10.07
N ARG A 208 6.20 21.28 10.16
CA ARG A 208 5.62 20.65 11.36
C ARG A 208 6.67 20.24 12.40
N GLY A 209 7.95 20.57 12.18
CA GLY A 209 9.07 20.15 13.03
C GLY A 209 9.57 18.74 12.69
N ILE A 210 9.21 18.22 11.52
CA ILE A 210 9.58 16.89 11.03
C ILE A 210 10.58 17.06 9.91
N ASP A 211 11.78 17.48 10.29
CA ASP A 211 12.83 17.89 9.36
C ASP A 211 14.12 17.06 9.55
N GLY A 212 14.12 16.04 10.40
CA GLY A 212 15.25 15.13 10.62
C GLY A 212 16.40 15.76 11.43
N THR A 213 16.33 17.05 11.72
CA THR A 213 17.34 17.82 12.45
C THR A 213 16.84 18.36 13.79
N THR A 214 15.52 18.56 13.92
CA THR A 214 14.93 19.11 15.13
C THR A 214 14.87 18.08 16.24
N GLN A 215 15.62 18.32 17.32
CA GLN A 215 15.49 17.56 18.56
C GLN A 215 14.27 18.06 19.33
N ILE A 216 13.14 17.40 19.14
CA ILE A 216 11.96 17.66 19.96
C ILE A 216 12.19 16.99 21.33
N PRO A 217 12.07 17.73 22.45
CA PRO A 217 12.26 17.17 23.79
C PRO A 217 11.28 16.03 24.06
N LEU A 218 11.78 14.94 24.65
CA LEU A 218 10.94 13.83 25.08
C LEU A 218 10.24 14.12 26.41
N THR A 219 9.05 13.56 26.61
CA THR A 219 8.38 13.52 27.92
C THR A 219 9.15 12.60 28.87
N LEU A 220 8.90 12.74 30.18
CA LEU A 220 9.48 11.84 31.18
C LEU A 220 9.17 10.36 30.90
N GLU A 221 7.95 10.06 30.45
CA GLU A 221 7.56 8.70 30.13
C GLU A 221 8.29 8.15 28.90
N GLU A 222 8.46 8.96 27.86
CA GLU A 222 9.22 8.59 26.65
C GLU A 222 10.70 8.38 26.98
N GLN A 223 11.29 9.24 27.84
CA GLN A 223 12.66 9.08 28.32
C GLN A 223 12.85 7.76 29.07
N GLU A 224 11.90 7.42 29.95
CA GLU A 224 11.94 6.13 30.67
C GLU A 224 11.80 4.95 29.71
N THR A 225 10.96 5.05 28.68
CA THR A 225 10.87 4.02 27.64
C THR A 225 12.21 3.82 26.93
N LEU A 226 12.88 4.90 26.52
CA LEU A 226 14.22 4.78 25.91
C LEU A 226 15.25 4.18 26.87
N ARG A 227 15.17 4.49 28.17
CA ARG A 227 16.06 3.89 29.18
C ARG A 227 15.87 2.37 29.26
N LEU A 228 14.62 1.89 29.24
CA LEU A 228 14.30 0.46 29.24
C LEU A 228 14.79 -0.23 27.96
N TRP A 229 14.57 0.39 26.80
CA TRP A 229 15.07 -0.11 25.51
C TRP A 229 16.60 -0.16 25.45
N ARG A 230 17.30 0.82 26.02
CA ARG A 230 18.77 0.79 26.14
C ARG A 230 19.23 -0.46 26.89
N GLY A 231 18.59 -0.79 28.01
CA GLY A 231 18.90 -1.99 28.77
C GLY A 231 18.67 -3.28 27.96
N ALA A 232 17.56 -3.35 27.22
CA ALA A 232 17.19 -4.50 26.41
C ALA A 232 18.09 -4.71 25.16
N LEU A 233 18.58 -3.61 24.57
CA LEU A 233 19.45 -3.63 23.39
C LEU A 233 20.93 -3.79 23.73
N SER A 234 21.32 -3.55 24.98
CA SER A 234 22.70 -3.75 25.41
C SER A 234 23.03 -5.25 25.37
N PRO A 235 24.17 -5.67 24.81
CA PRO A 235 24.61 -7.05 24.88
C PRO A 235 24.73 -7.44 26.36
N SER A 236 24.08 -8.54 26.75
CA SER A 236 24.24 -9.07 28.11
C SER A 236 25.72 -9.45 28.27
N THR A 237 26.45 -8.71 29.11
CA THR A 237 27.81 -9.04 29.52
C THR A 237 27.75 -10.27 30.43
N ALA A 238 27.46 -11.43 29.87
CA ALA A 238 27.61 -12.70 30.55
C ALA A 238 29.10 -13.04 30.60
N LEU A 239 29.71 -12.67 31.72
CA LEU A 239 31.00 -13.11 32.29
C LEU A 239 31.98 -13.82 31.34
N SER A 240 32.97 -13.07 30.86
CA SER A 240 34.33 -13.60 30.75
C SER A 240 34.92 -13.68 32.16
N SER A 241 34.70 -14.80 32.85
CA SER A 241 35.43 -15.15 34.08
C SER A 241 36.05 -16.54 33.96
N ALA A 242 36.73 -16.79 32.84
CA ALA A 242 37.57 -17.97 32.67
C ALA A 242 38.95 -17.49 32.23
N GLY A 243 39.82 -17.22 33.21
CA GLY A 243 41.20 -16.88 32.95
C GLY A 243 41.90 -16.09 34.03
N ASP A 244 41.63 -16.36 35.32
CA ASP A 244 42.55 -15.94 36.37
C ASP A 244 42.66 -17.05 37.42
N THR A 245 43.53 -18.02 37.12
CA THR A 245 44.22 -18.86 38.11
C THR A 245 45.50 -19.38 37.44
N ALA A 246 46.43 -18.46 37.23
CA ALA A 246 47.82 -18.78 37.01
C ALA A 246 48.67 -17.99 38.02
N GLU A 247 48.88 -18.54 39.23
CA GLU A 247 50.19 -18.52 39.88
C GLU A 247 50.22 -19.29 41.22
N LYS A 248 51.21 -20.18 41.32
CA LYS A 248 52.04 -20.50 42.50
C LYS A 248 51.44 -21.19 43.73
N GLU A 249 51.81 -22.46 43.89
CA GLU A 249 52.48 -23.00 45.09
C GLU A 249 53.24 -24.28 44.67
N ALA A 250 54.54 -24.22 44.41
CA ALA A 250 55.65 -24.34 45.37
C ALA A 250 55.71 -25.72 46.09
N ARG A 251 56.72 -26.50 45.67
CA ARG A 251 57.26 -27.75 46.24
C ARG A 251 57.51 -27.69 47.76
N PRO A 252 57.54 -28.85 48.44
CA PRO A 252 58.76 -29.67 48.50
C PRO A 252 58.75 -30.91 47.61
#